data_AF-A0A0R1GYY5-F1
#
_entry.id   AF-A0A0R1GYY5-F1
#
_cell.length_a   1.000
_cell.length_b   1.000
_cell.length_c   1.000
_cell.angle_alpha   90.00
_cell.angle_beta   90.00
_cell.angle_gamma   90.00
#
_symmetry.space_group_name_H-M   'P 1'
#
loop_
_entity.id
_entity.type
_entity.pdbx_description
1 polymer ?
#
loop_
_entity_poly.entity_id
_entity_poly.type
_entity_poly.pdbx_seq_one_letter_code
_entity_poly.pdbx_strand_id
1 'polypeptide(L)'
;MFKMTRKITIAGLALILFGGVISPSVVHADSTGTSDNATAATTKANDAAETTIKVGSIGMPYTLISDRDGNTKYYTYPGAPTVLTAAEINNDEFMNKLMADNPEIPSSIQESLQQQLAASITVDLNKSYIDYMYETYGEASGISKEEVIESQTLSSYAMVWLASHVAQKKEGIITFDQLQSDYQNSLRKKLVAVSSTAGLLTQMDSMFKSEENYDILSDLIYNALISGTVLSNYSDKKLTTIDPDASYRQMVSLLSKPMSDYYIKQADGTYEMSGLLLNGLQAYSFWFEEKPVIPDPTPTPTPSASQPVTVHYVDDQGNTLRPDKTLTGKLGDSYKTAPLDINGYGLTDTTGDETGTFSSTAKSVTYTYAPVIISGGDGATIAPEGTVIYATKKIGLYKHATFTNKARKQWYAKKARINRPMFVVTGYAKSKNGVKRYQVKDVNHHSKTNGKTGYVTANAKYTSRVYYAAKHKTITVINPKGVNAYSKKSLTHKKAHYKQGQVLKVKKIVNQNLTTRFVLSNGRYITANKTLVQSGKQTMPKRVQAKTALNRYGTANLTKQNKHFSAHAILKVTGWTYANANNFNKNDTLRYQVAGGYITGNKQLVRVIK
;
A
#
# COMPACT_ATOMS: atom_id res chain seq x y z
N MET A 1 27.39 -21.83 13.11
CA MET A 1 26.76 -20.57 13.52
C MET A 1 26.47 -19.73 12.28
N PHE A 2 25.34 -19.94 11.60
CA PHE A 2 24.65 -18.96 10.73
C PHE A 2 23.26 -19.55 10.44
N LYS A 3 22.22 -18.97 11.07
CA LYS A 3 20.82 -19.36 10.91
C LYS A 3 20.31 -18.83 9.57
N MET A 4 19.89 -19.72 8.69
CA MET A 4 19.24 -19.40 7.43
C MET A 4 17.72 -19.33 7.68
N THR A 5 17.15 -18.14 7.56
CA THR A 5 15.70 -17.88 7.60
C THR A 5 15.02 -18.46 6.36
N ARG A 6 14.19 -19.50 6.52
CA ARG A 6 13.21 -19.94 5.51
C ARG A 6 11.97 -19.04 5.59
N LYS A 7 11.70 -18.28 4.52
CA LYS A 7 10.39 -17.69 4.24
C LYS A 7 9.68 -18.60 3.25
N ILE A 8 8.56 -19.21 3.66
CA ILE A 8 7.67 -19.92 2.75
C ILE A 8 6.73 -18.86 2.17
N THR A 9 6.78 -18.71 0.84
CA THR A 9 5.93 -17.78 0.09
C THR A 9 4.92 -18.64 -0.64
N ILE A 10 3.65 -18.65 -0.21
CA ILE A 10 2.56 -19.27 -0.97
C ILE A 10 2.24 -18.28 -2.11
N ALA A 11 2.93 -18.45 -3.23
CA ALA A 11 2.71 -17.71 -4.45
C ALA A 11 1.59 -18.37 -5.27
N GLY A 12 0.36 -17.94 -5.07
CA GLY A 12 -0.75 -18.21 -5.97
C GLY A 12 -0.85 -17.10 -7.01
N LEU A 13 0.05 -17.07 -8.01
CA LEU A 13 -0.23 -16.62 -9.37
C LEU A 13 0.97 -16.90 -10.30
N ALA A 14 0.73 -17.76 -11.30
CA ALA A 14 1.57 -18.11 -12.46
C ALA A 14 2.86 -18.92 -12.20
N LEU A 15 2.77 -20.25 -12.27
CA LEU A 15 3.24 -21.01 -13.44
C LEU A 15 2.85 -22.49 -13.30
N ILE A 16 2.23 -23.04 -14.35
CA ILE A 16 2.25 -24.47 -14.63
C ILE A 16 3.72 -24.88 -14.77
N LEU A 17 4.15 -25.82 -13.93
CA LEU A 17 5.16 -26.88 -14.18
C LEU A 17 5.55 -27.48 -12.81
N PHE A 18 5.12 -28.72 -12.61
CA PHE A 18 5.60 -29.68 -11.60
C PHE A 18 5.68 -29.19 -10.16
N GLY A 19 4.51 -29.15 -9.50
CA GLY A 19 4.42 -29.12 -8.04
C GLY A 19 4.82 -30.46 -7.46
N GLY A 20 6.12 -30.64 -7.22
CA GLY A 20 6.66 -31.76 -6.44
C GLY A 20 6.08 -31.74 -5.02
N VAL A 21 5.41 -32.83 -4.64
CA VAL A 21 5.07 -33.15 -3.26
C VAL A 21 6.39 -33.47 -2.56
N ILE A 22 6.95 -32.52 -1.80
CA ILE A 22 8.07 -32.83 -0.90
C ILE A 22 7.46 -33.40 0.38
N SER A 23 7.50 -34.72 0.54
CA SER A 23 7.31 -35.38 1.83
C SER A 23 8.46 -34.96 2.76
N PRO A 24 8.22 -34.38 3.95
CA PRO A 24 9.28 -34.27 4.94
C PRO A 24 9.49 -35.65 5.56
N SER A 25 10.61 -36.29 5.23
CA SER A 25 11.18 -37.34 6.07
C SER A 25 11.61 -36.70 7.39
N VAL A 26 10.86 -36.97 8.46
CA VAL A 26 11.26 -36.61 9.82
C VAL A 26 12.40 -37.55 10.22
N VAL A 27 13.64 -37.09 10.03
CA VAL A 27 14.80 -37.70 10.68
C VAL A 27 14.72 -37.32 12.16
N HIS A 28 14.32 -38.26 13.00
CA HIS A 28 14.52 -38.15 14.44
C HIS A 28 16.03 -38.19 14.70
N ALA A 29 16.58 -37.05 15.11
CA ALA A 29 17.88 -37.02 15.76
C ALA A 29 17.69 -37.52 17.19
N ASP A 30 18.24 -38.68 17.47
CA ASP A 30 18.42 -39.24 18.80
C ASP A 30 19.17 -38.22 19.68
N SER A 31 18.52 -37.79 20.77
CA SER A 31 19.24 -37.15 21.88
C SER A 31 18.94 -37.95 23.14
N THR A 32 19.98 -38.64 23.61
CA THR A 32 20.06 -39.30 24.89
C THR A 32 19.74 -38.33 26.04
N GLY A 33 18.85 -38.75 26.94
CA GLY A 33 18.49 -37.96 28.12
C GLY A 33 17.43 -38.65 28.97
N THR A 34 17.87 -39.53 29.86
CA THR A 34 17.09 -40.24 30.89
C THR A 34 16.40 -39.26 31.84
N SER A 35 15.10 -39.45 32.12
CA SER A 35 14.54 -39.62 33.48
C SER A 35 13.02 -39.69 33.47
N ASP A 36 12.53 -40.52 34.38
CA ASP A 36 11.16 -41.02 34.55
C ASP A 36 10.10 -39.96 34.86
N ASN A 37 8.88 -40.17 34.34
CA ASN A 37 7.72 -40.46 35.18
C ASN A 37 6.48 -40.84 34.35
N ALA A 38 5.82 -41.91 34.80
CA ALA A 38 4.68 -42.54 34.18
C ALA A 38 3.32 -41.90 34.55
N THR A 39 2.28 -42.37 33.84
CA THR A 39 0.81 -42.20 34.01
C THR A 39 0.21 -40.84 33.58
N ALA A 40 -0.87 -40.77 32.81
CA ALA A 40 -1.98 -41.70 32.63
C ALA A 40 -2.56 -41.68 31.20
N ALA A 41 -3.03 -42.85 30.77
CA ALA A 41 -3.82 -43.04 29.58
C ALA A 41 -5.26 -42.52 29.78
N THR A 42 -5.78 -41.82 28.77
CA THR A 42 -7.22 -41.76 28.48
C THR A 42 -7.39 -41.94 26.98
N THR A 43 -7.79 -43.15 26.60
CA THR A 43 -8.32 -43.51 25.29
C THR A 43 -9.70 -42.90 25.10
N LYS A 44 -9.96 -42.30 23.92
CA LYS A 44 -11.24 -42.42 23.20
C LYS A 44 -10.97 -42.32 21.70
N ALA A 45 -11.45 -43.35 21.00
CA ALA A 45 -11.15 -43.73 19.63
C ALA A 45 -11.96 -42.96 18.58
N ASN A 46 -11.36 -42.81 17.40
CA ASN A 46 -11.88 -43.34 16.15
C ASN A 46 -10.69 -43.61 15.23
N ASP A 47 -10.18 -44.85 15.27
CA ASP A 47 -9.18 -45.36 14.33
C ASP A 47 -9.84 -45.57 12.96
N ALA A 48 -9.69 -44.62 12.04
CA ALA A 48 -9.69 -44.94 10.62
C ALA A 48 -8.26 -45.36 10.26
N ALA A 49 -8.07 -46.62 9.87
CA ALA A 49 -6.74 -47.18 9.62
C ALA A 49 -6.09 -46.48 8.41
N GLU A 50 -5.10 -45.62 8.68
CA GLU A 50 -4.24 -45.04 7.65
C GLU A 50 -3.65 -46.16 6.78
N THR A 51 -3.82 -46.05 5.47
CA THR A 51 -3.31 -47.05 4.52
C THR A 51 -2.13 -46.47 3.77
N THR A 52 -1.00 -47.17 3.78
CA THR A 52 0.10 -46.86 2.86
C THR A 52 -0.27 -47.35 1.47
N ILE A 53 -0.55 -46.41 0.56
CA ILE A 53 -0.92 -46.71 -0.82
C ILE A 53 0.33 -46.84 -1.70
N LYS A 54 0.31 -47.83 -2.60
CA LYS A 54 1.31 -47.99 -3.66
C LYS A 54 0.66 -47.62 -4.99
N VAL A 55 1.16 -46.58 -5.64
CA VAL A 55 0.66 -46.13 -6.95
C VAL A 55 1.21 -47.05 -8.05
N GLY A 56 0.32 -47.69 -8.81
CA GLY A 56 0.66 -48.60 -9.91
C GLY A 56 0.43 -48.00 -11.30
N SER A 57 -0.42 -46.98 -11.38
CA SER A 57 -0.70 -46.21 -12.59
C SER A 57 -1.11 -44.79 -12.25
N ILE A 58 -0.95 -43.88 -13.21
CA ILE A 58 -1.26 -42.45 -13.05
C ILE A 58 -2.08 -42.00 -14.25
N GLY A 59 -3.24 -41.40 -13.98
CA GLY A 59 -4.04 -40.73 -15.00
C GLY A 59 -3.33 -39.46 -15.50
N MET A 60 -3.34 -39.24 -16.82
CA MET A 60 -2.81 -37.99 -17.40
C MET A 60 -3.65 -36.79 -16.96
N PRO A 61 -3.04 -35.60 -16.80
CA PRO A 61 -3.73 -34.43 -16.26
C PRO A 61 -4.92 -34.02 -17.12
N TYR A 62 -6.01 -33.64 -16.46
CA TYR A 62 -7.22 -33.15 -17.10
C TYR A 62 -7.90 -32.05 -16.29
N THR A 63 -8.75 -31.27 -16.96
CA THR A 63 -9.70 -30.33 -16.36
C THR A 63 -11.11 -30.93 -16.46
N LEU A 64 -11.90 -30.82 -15.39
CA LEU A 64 -13.30 -31.26 -15.38
C LEU A 64 -14.21 -30.11 -15.82
N ILE A 65 -15.06 -30.32 -16.82
CA ILE A 65 -16.11 -29.36 -17.19
C ILE A 65 -17.47 -29.97 -16.88
N SER A 66 -18.31 -29.26 -16.12
CA SER A 66 -19.69 -29.67 -15.85
C SER A 66 -20.69 -28.81 -16.58
N ASP A 67 -21.75 -29.44 -17.07
CA ASP A 67 -22.97 -28.80 -17.55
C ASP A 67 -24.20 -29.62 -17.13
N ARG A 68 -25.36 -29.35 -17.74
CA ARG A 68 -26.61 -30.06 -17.43
C ARG A 68 -26.61 -31.51 -17.89
N ASP A 69 -25.74 -31.87 -18.83
CA ASP A 69 -25.68 -33.22 -19.41
C ASP A 69 -24.65 -34.09 -18.67
N GLY A 70 -23.79 -33.49 -17.84
CA GLY A 70 -22.93 -34.17 -16.89
C GLY A 70 -21.52 -33.60 -16.84
N ASN A 71 -20.56 -34.48 -16.56
CA ASN A 71 -19.16 -34.12 -16.38
C ASN A 71 -18.31 -34.63 -17.55
N THR A 72 -17.57 -33.74 -18.19
CA THR A 72 -16.64 -34.05 -19.27
C THR A 72 -15.20 -33.84 -18.82
N LYS A 73 -14.32 -34.83 -19.09
CA LYS A 73 -12.88 -34.72 -18.83
C LYS A 73 -12.17 -34.17 -20.07
N TYR A 74 -11.47 -33.05 -19.91
CA TYR A 74 -10.62 -32.46 -20.93
C TYR A 74 -9.16 -32.68 -20.58
N TYR A 75 -8.54 -33.68 -21.20
CA TYR A 75 -7.13 -33.98 -21.00
C TYR A 75 -6.25 -32.86 -21.55
N THR A 76 -5.22 -32.51 -20.78
CA THR A 76 -4.22 -31.51 -21.20
C THR A 76 -3.50 -31.95 -22.47
N TYR A 77 -3.35 -33.25 -22.66
CA TYR A 77 -2.68 -33.88 -23.81
C TYR A 77 -3.65 -34.87 -24.48
N PRO A 78 -4.58 -34.39 -25.33
CA PRO A 78 -5.66 -35.22 -25.87
C PRO A 78 -5.18 -36.32 -26.84
N GLY A 79 -3.96 -36.21 -27.38
CA GLY A 79 -3.33 -37.24 -28.23
C GLY A 79 -2.62 -38.35 -27.44
N ALA A 80 -2.45 -38.18 -26.14
CA ALA A 80 -1.74 -39.13 -25.28
C ALA A 80 -2.69 -40.17 -24.65
N PRO A 81 -2.17 -41.33 -24.21
CA PRO A 81 -2.93 -42.25 -23.37
C PRO A 81 -3.48 -41.55 -22.13
N THR A 82 -4.70 -41.86 -21.72
CA THR A 82 -5.34 -41.19 -20.58
C THR A 82 -4.82 -41.67 -19.21
N VAL A 83 -4.13 -42.81 -19.18
CA VAL A 83 -3.52 -43.44 -18.00
C VAL A 83 -2.20 -44.04 -18.45
N LEU A 84 -1.17 -43.90 -17.61
CA LEU A 84 0.14 -44.53 -17.80
C LEU A 84 0.44 -45.44 -16.61
N THR A 85 0.86 -46.67 -16.89
CA THR A 85 1.29 -47.64 -15.89
C THR A 85 2.71 -47.34 -15.39
N ALA A 86 3.05 -47.86 -14.21
CA ALA A 86 4.41 -47.75 -13.68
C ALA A 86 5.47 -48.36 -14.62
N ALA A 87 5.11 -49.40 -15.39
CA ALA A 87 6.01 -50.00 -16.37
C ALA A 87 6.26 -49.07 -17.57
N GLU A 88 5.22 -48.41 -18.08
CA GLU A 88 5.32 -47.44 -19.17
C GLU A 88 6.11 -46.19 -18.75
N ILE A 89 5.84 -45.64 -17.56
CA ILE A 89 6.52 -44.46 -17.03
C ILE A 89 8.03 -44.71 -16.84
N ASN A 90 8.42 -45.93 -16.45
CA ASN A 90 9.83 -46.30 -16.26
C ASN A 90 10.51 -46.83 -17.53
N ASN A 91 9.83 -46.81 -18.67
CA ASN A 91 10.39 -47.21 -19.95
C ASN A 91 10.77 -45.97 -20.78
N ASP A 92 12.06 -45.66 -20.85
CA ASP A 92 12.58 -44.50 -21.57
C ASP A 92 12.23 -44.52 -23.07
N GLU A 93 12.21 -45.69 -23.71
CA GLU A 93 11.86 -45.79 -25.14
C GLU A 93 10.39 -45.43 -25.35
N PHE A 94 9.50 -45.95 -24.51
CA PHE A 94 8.09 -45.62 -24.54
C PHE A 94 7.85 -44.13 -24.28
N MET A 95 8.46 -43.56 -23.24
CA MET A 95 8.28 -42.15 -22.87
C MET A 95 8.86 -41.21 -23.94
N ASN A 96 10.03 -41.53 -24.51
CA ASN A 96 10.60 -40.79 -25.61
C ASN A 96 9.69 -40.83 -26.85
N LYS A 97 9.10 -41.98 -27.16
CA LYS A 97 8.13 -42.10 -28.25
C LYS A 97 6.86 -41.30 -27.97
N LEU A 98 6.32 -41.38 -26.76
CA LEU A 98 5.14 -40.63 -26.34
C LEU A 98 5.34 -39.13 -26.52
N MET A 99 6.49 -38.60 -26.09
CA MET A 99 6.86 -37.19 -26.24
C MET A 99 7.14 -36.81 -27.70
N ALA A 100 7.68 -37.72 -28.52
CA ALA A 100 7.87 -37.48 -29.95
C ALA A 100 6.53 -37.42 -30.71
N ASP A 101 5.58 -38.28 -30.33
CA ASP A 101 4.24 -38.35 -30.92
C ASP A 101 3.33 -37.21 -30.39
N ASN A 102 3.65 -36.62 -29.23
CA ASN A 102 2.90 -35.53 -28.56
C ASN A 102 3.85 -34.40 -28.10
N PRO A 103 4.31 -33.53 -29.02
CA PRO A 103 5.36 -32.53 -28.75
C PRO A 103 4.97 -31.44 -27.74
N GLU A 104 3.68 -31.31 -27.41
CA GLU A 104 3.18 -30.43 -26.35
C GLU A 104 3.47 -30.96 -24.94
N ILE A 105 3.82 -32.24 -24.80
CA ILE A 105 4.19 -32.84 -23.53
C ILE A 105 5.60 -32.35 -23.14
N PRO A 106 5.76 -31.73 -21.96
CA PRO A 106 7.07 -31.25 -21.53
C PRO A 106 8.02 -32.41 -21.25
N SER A 107 9.30 -32.25 -21.60
CA SER A 107 10.34 -33.28 -21.43
C SER A 107 10.55 -33.73 -19.97
N SER A 108 10.15 -32.91 -19.00
CA SER A 108 10.21 -33.20 -17.56
C SER A 108 9.03 -34.03 -17.03
N ILE A 109 8.07 -34.41 -17.89
CA ILE A 109 6.91 -35.18 -17.44
C ILE A 109 7.30 -36.54 -16.86
N GLN A 110 8.28 -37.22 -17.44
CA GLN A 110 8.68 -38.55 -17.02
C GLN A 110 9.22 -38.55 -15.59
N GLU A 111 10.21 -37.69 -15.31
CA GLU A 111 10.79 -37.54 -13.96
C GLU A 111 9.72 -37.22 -12.91
N SER A 112 8.74 -36.40 -13.30
CA SER A 112 7.69 -35.97 -12.39
C SER A 112 6.68 -37.08 -12.11
N LEU A 113 6.32 -37.87 -13.12
CA LEU A 113 5.50 -39.07 -12.92
C LEU A 113 6.24 -40.12 -12.10
N GLN A 114 7.54 -40.32 -12.32
CA GLN A 114 8.39 -41.20 -11.52
C GLN A 114 8.44 -40.77 -10.05
N GLN A 115 8.50 -39.45 -9.79
CA GLN A 115 8.45 -38.94 -8.42
C GLN A 115 7.13 -39.28 -7.73
N GLN A 116 5.99 -39.22 -8.44
CA GLN A 116 4.69 -39.60 -7.91
C GLN A 116 4.57 -41.11 -7.67
N LEU A 117 5.16 -41.95 -8.54
CA LEU A 117 5.22 -43.40 -8.34
C LEU A 117 6.08 -43.78 -7.12
N ALA A 118 7.18 -43.06 -6.89
CA ALA A 118 8.09 -43.32 -5.78
C ALA A 118 7.55 -42.83 -4.42
N ALA A 119 6.56 -41.93 -4.42
CA ALA A 119 5.96 -41.42 -3.21
C ALA A 119 5.14 -42.51 -2.50
N SER A 120 5.61 -42.96 -1.33
CA SER A 120 4.77 -43.73 -0.41
C SER A 120 3.86 -42.77 0.33
N ILE A 121 2.57 -42.82 0.03
CA ILE A 121 1.57 -41.94 0.65
C ILE A 121 0.85 -42.75 1.71
N THR A 122 0.96 -42.34 2.97
CA THR A 122 0.11 -42.85 4.05
C THR A 122 -1.07 -41.91 4.18
N VAL A 123 -2.26 -42.42 3.88
CA VAL A 123 -3.48 -41.61 3.82
C VAL A 123 -4.68 -42.43 4.32
N ASP A 124 -5.57 -41.76 5.02
CA ASP A 124 -6.92 -42.28 5.27
C ASP A 124 -7.77 -42.05 4.01
N LEU A 125 -8.10 -43.14 3.31
CA LEU A 125 -8.84 -43.08 2.04
C LEU A 125 -10.28 -42.56 2.20
N ASN A 126 -10.85 -42.61 3.41
CA ASN A 126 -12.20 -42.10 3.68
C ASN A 126 -12.21 -40.61 4.01
N LYS A 127 -11.04 -40.04 4.32
CA LYS A 127 -10.88 -38.62 4.63
C LYS A 127 -11.06 -37.78 3.38
N SER A 128 -11.71 -36.63 3.50
CA SER A 128 -11.86 -35.73 2.36
C SER A 128 -10.51 -35.15 1.92
N TYR A 129 -10.39 -34.79 0.64
CA TYR A 129 -9.17 -34.15 0.14
C TYR A 129 -8.85 -32.87 0.92
N ILE A 130 -9.86 -32.07 1.27
CA ILE A 130 -9.67 -30.84 2.05
C ILE A 130 -9.22 -31.12 3.48
N ASP A 131 -9.73 -32.16 4.14
CA ASP A 131 -9.27 -32.55 5.48
C ASP A 131 -7.81 -33.00 5.44
N TYR A 132 -7.45 -33.82 4.43
CA TYR A 132 -6.06 -34.23 4.20
C TYR A 132 -5.13 -33.02 3.98
N MET A 133 -5.52 -32.08 3.12
CA MET A 133 -4.73 -30.87 2.86
C MET A 133 -4.64 -29.96 4.09
N TYR A 134 -5.72 -29.86 4.86
CA TYR A 134 -5.76 -29.09 6.09
C TYR A 134 -4.81 -29.68 7.13
N GLU A 135 -4.86 -30.98 7.41
CA GLU A 135 -3.95 -31.61 8.38
C GLU A 135 -2.48 -31.57 7.92
N THR A 136 -2.25 -31.79 6.62
CA THR A 136 -0.89 -31.84 6.07
C THR A 136 -0.22 -30.45 6.03
N TYR A 137 -0.97 -29.40 5.69
CA TYR A 137 -0.41 -28.07 5.42
C TYR A 137 -1.04 -26.93 6.23
N GLY A 138 -2.32 -27.04 6.55
CA GLY A 138 -3.12 -25.99 7.17
C GLY A 138 -2.97 -25.90 8.69
N GLU A 139 -3.02 -27.04 9.38
CA GLU A 139 -3.00 -27.15 10.84
C GLU A 139 -1.73 -26.53 11.43
N ALA A 140 -0.56 -26.92 10.90
CA ALA A 140 0.72 -26.36 11.32
C ALA A 140 0.90 -24.86 10.95
N SER A 141 0.14 -24.37 9.96
CA SER A 141 0.21 -22.99 9.45
C SER A 141 -0.81 -22.06 10.12
N GLY A 142 -1.70 -22.58 10.96
CA GLY A 142 -2.71 -21.80 11.67
C GLY A 142 -3.76 -21.14 10.78
N ILE A 143 -3.92 -21.63 9.54
CA ILE A 143 -4.99 -21.22 8.61
C ILE A 143 -6.21 -22.10 8.87
N SER A 144 -7.41 -21.53 8.78
CA SER A 144 -8.68 -22.26 8.90
C SER A 144 -8.94 -23.13 7.66
N LYS A 145 -9.81 -24.14 7.80
CA LYS A 145 -10.19 -25.01 6.69
C LYS A 145 -10.90 -24.21 5.59
N GLU A 146 -11.70 -23.22 5.99
CA GLU A 146 -12.35 -22.27 5.11
C GLU A 146 -11.34 -21.47 4.29
N GLU A 147 -10.27 -20.96 4.92
CA GLU A 147 -9.19 -20.27 4.21
C GLU A 147 -8.43 -21.19 3.24
N VAL A 148 -8.28 -22.48 3.56
CA VAL A 148 -7.73 -23.46 2.60
C VAL A 148 -8.67 -23.61 1.41
N ILE A 149 -9.97 -23.78 1.63
CA ILE A 149 -10.98 -23.88 0.56
C ILE A 149 -10.97 -22.60 -0.31
N GLU A 150 -10.97 -21.42 0.29
CA GLU A 150 -10.93 -20.15 -0.44
C GLU A 150 -9.67 -20.03 -1.28
N SER A 151 -8.51 -20.37 -0.71
CA SER A 151 -7.22 -20.36 -1.43
C SER A 151 -7.23 -21.29 -2.65
N GLN A 152 -7.76 -22.51 -2.50
CA GLN A 152 -7.80 -23.51 -3.59
C GLN A 152 -8.81 -23.16 -4.68
N THR A 153 -9.92 -22.50 -4.32
CA THR A 153 -11.02 -22.20 -5.26
C THR A 153 -10.89 -20.85 -5.97
N LEU A 154 -10.09 -19.92 -5.42
CA LEU A 154 -10.02 -18.54 -5.90
C LEU A 154 -9.48 -18.41 -7.32
N SER A 155 -8.46 -19.19 -7.69
CA SER A 155 -7.85 -19.14 -9.02
C SER A 155 -8.88 -19.51 -10.10
N SER A 156 -9.62 -20.60 -9.90
CA SER A 156 -10.68 -21.05 -10.80
C SER A 156 -11.84 -20.05 -10.84
N TYR A 157 -12.29 -19.56 -9.68
CA TYR A 157 -13.34 -18.54 -9.65
C TYR A 157 -12.92 -17.29 -10.44
N ALA A 158 -11.71 -16.77 -10.22
CA ALA A 158 -11.21 -15.58 -10.90
C ALA A 158 -11.11 -15.77 -12.41
N MET A 159 -10.62 -16.93 -12.84
CA MET A 159 -10.50 -17.28 -14.26
C MET A 159 -11.87 -17.36 -14.94
N VAL A 160 -12.82 -18.08 -14.34
CA VAL A 160 -14.19 -18.25 -14.88
C VAL A 160 -14.94 -16.92 -14.86
N TRP A 161 -14.79 -16.14 -13.77
CA TRP A 161 -15.40 -14.81 -13.66
C TRP A 161 -14.93 -13.91 -14.79
N LEU A 162 -13.62 -13.83 -15.02
CA LEU A 162 -13.08 -13.01 -16.10
C LEU A 162 -13.54 -13.52 -17.46
N ALA A 163 -13.53 -14.83 -17.68
CA ALA A 163 -13.93 -15.42 -18.95
C ALA A 163 -15.39 -15.10 -19.30
N SER A 164 -16.31 -15.31 -18.35
CA SER A 164 -17.72 -14.99 -18.51
C SER A 164 -17.94 -13.52 -18.80
N HIS A 165 -17.36 -12.63 -17.98
CA HIS A 165 -17.69 -11.22 -18.02
C HIS A 165 -17.04 -10.47 -19.19
N VAL A 166 -15.81 -10.86 -19.58
CA VAL A 166 -15.18 -10.33 -20.80
C VAL A 166 -16.00 -10.75 -22.03
N ALA A 167 -16.42 -12.02 -22.11
CA ALA A 167 -17.26 -12.49 -23.20
C ALA A 167 -18.62 -11.77 -23.24
N GLN A 168 -19.28 -11.57 -22.10
CA GLN A 168 -20.54 -10.83 -22.03
C GLN A 168 -20.39 -9.37 -22.49
N LYS A 169 -19.27 -8.71 -22.17
CA LYS A 169 -19.00 -7.35 -22.66
C LYS A 169 -18.74 -7.33 -24.17
N LYS A 170 -18.04 -8.33 -24.73
CA LYS A 170 -17.79 -8.47 -26.17
C LYS A 170 -19.07 -8.72 -26.97
N GLU A 171 -19.95 -9.57 -26.44
CA GLU A 171 -21.28 -9.86 -27.03
C GLU A 171 -22.31 -8.72 -26.79
N GLY A 172 -21.93 -7.66 -26.07
CA GLY A 172 -22.80 -6.51 -25.79
C GLY A 172 -23.94 -6.79 -24.80
N ILE A 173 -23.84 -7.86 -24.01
CA ILE A 173 -24.84 -8.25 -22.99
C ILE A 173 -24.79 -7.31 -21.78
N ILE A 174 -23.59 -6.88 -21.39
CA ILE A 174 -23.37 -5.95 -20.27
C ILE A 174 -22.60 -4.70 -20.71
N THR A 175 -22.86 -3.58 -20.04
CA THR A 175 -22.10 -2.34 -20.21
C THR A 175 -20.79 -2.37 -19.41
N PHE A 176 -19.87 -1.44 -19.70
CA PHE A 176 -18.65 -1.29 -18.89
C PHE A 176 -18.99 -0.92 -17.43
N ASP A 177 -19.99 -0.07 -17.20
CA ASP A 177 -20.39 0.32 -15.84
C ASP A 177 -20.94 -0.87 -15.03
N GLN A 178 -21.74 -1.73 -15.65
CA GLN A 178 -22.22 -2.98 -15.04
C GLN A 178 -21.05 -3.90 -14.71
N LEU A 179 -20.17 -4.13 -15.68
CA LEU A 179 -18.97 -4.94 -15.53
C LEU A 179 -18.06 -4.44 -14.39
N GLN A 180 -17.81 -3.12 -14.32
CA GLN A 180 -17.01 -2.51 -13.28
C GLN A 180 -17.66 -2.66 -11.90
N SER A 181 -18.99 -2.48 -11.82
CA SER A 181 -19.76 -2.71 -10.59
C SER A 181 -19.65 -4.16 -10.13
N ASP A 182 -19.80 -5.11 -11.03
CA ASP A 182 -19.74 -6.54 -10.72
C ASP A 182 -18.33 -6.93 -10.27
N TYR A 183 -17.28 -6.41 -10.91
CA TYR A 183 -15.90 -6.59 -10.45
C TYR A 183 -15.72 -6.14 -8.99
N GLN A 184 -16.17 -4.92 -8.65
CA GLN A 184 -16.05 -4.38 -7.29
C GLN A 184 -16.83 -5.20 -6.25
N ASN A 185 -17.99 -5.73 -6.65
CA ASN A 185 -18.91 -6.39 -5.73
C ASN A 185 -18.69 -7.90 -5.58
N SER A 186 -17.97 -8.53 -6.50
CA SER A 186 -17.72 -9.98 -6.51
C SER A 186 -16.21 -10.31 -6.48
N LEU A 187 -15.55 -10.41 -7.63
CA LEU A 187 -14.16 -10.85 -7.77
C LEU A 187 -13.19 -10.03 -6.89
N ARG A 188 -13.31 -8.70 -6.88
CA ARG A 188 -12.39 -7.85 -6.11
C ARG A 188 -12.43 -8.14 -4.61
N LYS A 189 -13.61 -8.42 -4.03
CA LYS A 189 -13.72 -8.74 -2.60
C LYS A 189 -12.96 -10.02 -2.25
N LYS A 190 -13.07 -11.04 -3.11
CA LYS A 190 -12.36 -12.32 -2.95
C LYS A 190 -10.85 -12.15 -3.09
N LEU A 191 -10.39 -11.31 -4.01
CA LEU A 191 -8.96 -10.98 -4.14
C LEU A 191 -8.43 -10.22 -2.90
N VAL A 192 -9.16 -9.23 -2.39
CA VAL A 192 -8.73 -8.48 -1.20
C VAL A 192 -8.58 -9.35 0.05
N ALA A 193 -9.41 -10.40 0.18
CA ALA A 193 -9.35 -11.33 1.31
C ALA A 193 -8.07 -12.17 1.36
N VAL A 194 -7.40 -12.37 0.20
CA VAL A 194 -6.24 -13.27 0.09
C VAL A 194 -4.98 -12.47 -0.24
N SER A 195 -4.08 -12.34 0.75
CA SER A 195 -2.89 -11.48 0.65
C SER A 195 -1.93 -11.82 -0.49
N SER A 196 -1.87 -13.09 -0.92
CA SER A 196 -1.02 -13.52 -2.04
C SER A 196 -1.46 -12.95 -3.39
N THR A 197 -2.68 -12.43 -3.51
CA THR A 197 -3.23 -11.91 -4.77
C THR A 197 -2.95 -10.44 -5.02
N ALA A 198 -2.17 -9.76 -4.17
CA ALA A 198 -1.90 -8.32 -4.29
C ALA A 198 -1.41 -7.90 -5.69
N GLY A 199 -0.62 -8.75 -6.35
CA GLY A 199 -0.16 -8.55 -7.73
C GLY A 199 -1.29 -8.62 -8.76
N LEU A 200 -2.16 -9.64 -8.68
CA LEU A 200 -3.33 -9.77 -9.54
C LEU A 200 -4.32 -8.63 -9.31
N LEU A 201 -4.61 -8.32 -8.04
CA LEU A 201 -5.50 -7.22 -7.64
C LEU A 201 -5.05 -5.90 -8.24
N THR A 202 -3.74 -5.63 -8.27
CA THR A 202 -3.19 -4.41 -8.89
C THR A 202 -3.44 -4.36 -10.40
N GLN A 203 -3.28 -5.50 -11.09
CA GLN A 203 -3.53 -5.59 -12.53
C GLN A 203 -5.03 -5.43 -12.85
N MET A 204 -5.89 -6.10 -12.09
CA MET A 204 -7.35 -6.01 -12.20
C MET A 204 -7.86 -4.59 -11.88
N ASP A 205 -7.39 -3.97 -10.79
CA ASP A 205 -7.75 -2.58 -10.44
C ASP A 205 -7.27 -1.59 -11.52
N SER A 206 -6.18 -1.89 -12.24
CA SER A 206 -5.73 -1.10 -13.39
C SER A 206 -6.62 -1.27 -14.61
N MET A 207 -7.00 -2.51 -14.94
CA MET A 207 -7.90 -2.85 -16.04
C MET A 207 -9.27 -2.18 -15.86
N PHE A 208 -9.88 -2.32 -14.69
CA PHE A 208 -11.21 -1.77 -14.40
C PHE A 208 -11.21 -0.31 -13.95
N LYS A 209 -10.11 0.44 -14.14
CA LYS A 209 -10.03 1.84 -13.71
C LYS A 209 -10.88 2.81 -14.54
N SER A 210 -11.03 2.51 -15.83
CA SER A 210 -11.81 3.27 -16.81
C SER A 210 -12.07 2.40 -18.04
N GLU A 211 -13.09 2.74 -18.83
CA GLU A 211 -13.42 1.99 -20.06
C GLU A 211 -12.23 1.96 -21.03
N GLU A 212 -11.54 3.09 -21.22
CA GLU A 212 -10.30 3.16 -22.03
C GLU A 212 -9.22 2.18 -21.54
N ASN A 213 -9.06 2.02 -20.22
CA ASN A 213 -8.08 1.08 -19.68
C ASN A 213 -8.51 -0.37 -19.92
N TYR A 214 -9.81 -0.64 -19.79
CA TYR A 214 -10.38 -1.94 -20.06
C TYR A 214 -10.18 -2.30 -21.53
N ASP A 215 -10.52 -1.43 -22.47
CA ASP A 215 -10.39 -1.69 -23.91
C ASP A 215 -8.93 -1.98 -24.32
N ILE A 216 -7.94 -1.39 -23.62
CA ILE A 216 -6.52 -1.65 -23.87
C ILE A 216 -6.06 -2.98 -23.25
N LEU A 217 -6.52 -3.27 -22.03
CA LEU A 217 -5.93 -4.33 -21.20
C LEU A 217 -6.74 -5.64 -21.23
N SER A 218 -8.03 -5.59 -21.57
CA SER A 218 -8.93 -6.74 -21.45
C SER A 218 -8.50 -7.89 -22.32
N ASP A 219 -8.21 -7.66 -23.60
CA ASP A 219 -7.81 -8.73 -24.51
C ASP A 219 -6.44 -9.29 -24.15
N LEU A 220 -5.49 -8.44 -23.75
CA LEU A 220 -4.17 -8.88 -23.31
C LEU A 220 -4.27 -9.80 -22.09
N ILE A 221 -5.01 -9.37 -21.07
CA ILE A 221 -5.15 -10.10 -19.81
C ILE A 221 -6.02 -11.35 -20.00
N TYR A 222 -7.14 -11.24 -20.72
CA TYR A 222 -8.02 -12.35 -21.06
C TYR A 222 -7.26 -13.44 -21.82
N ASN A 223 -6.59 -13.09 -22.92
CA ASN A 223 -5.84 -14.04 -23.73
C ASN A 223 -4.68 -14.66 -22.92
N ALA A 224 -3.96 -13.87 -22.12
CA ALA A 224 -2.89 -14.40 -21.28
C ALA A 224 -3.39 -15.39 -20.22
N LEU A 225 -4.64 -15.24 -19.74
CA LEU A 225 -5.20 -16.08 -18.68
C LEU A 225 -5.87 -17.35 -19.19
N ILE A 226 -6.57 -17.29 -20.32
CA ILE A 226 -7.28 -18.47 -20.88
C ILE A 226 -6.45 -19.25 -21.91
N SER A 227 -5.42 -18.64 -22.50
CA SER A 227 -4.56 -19.33 -23.47
C SER A 227 -3.89 -20.53 -22.80
N GLY A 228 -4.02 -21.71 -23.42
CA GLY A 228 -3.50 -22.97 -22.86
C GLY A 228 -4.40 -23.61 -21.81
N THR A 229 -5.64 -23.11 -21.64
CA THR A 229 -6.66 -23.74 -20.80
C THR A 229 -7.78 -24.31 -21.68
N VAL A 230 -8.59 -25.22 -21.14
CA VAL A 230 -9.77 -25.73 -21.84
C VAL A 230 -10.77 -24.64 -22.23
N LEU A 231 -10.77 -23.49 -21.54
CA LEU A 231 -11.69 -22.40 -21.82
C LEU A 231 -11.46 -21.76 -23.19
N SER A 232 -10.23 -21.81 -23.73
CA SER A 232 -9.93 -21.30 -25.08
C SER A 232 -10.60 -22.10 -26.20
N ASN A 233 -11.13 -23.29 -25.91
CA ASN A 233 -11.83 -24.12 -26.88
C ASN A 233 -13.30 -23.70 -27.08
N TYR A 234 -13.81 -22.77 -26.26
CA TYR A 234 -15.18 -22.29 -26.33
C TYR A 234 -15.26 -20.92 -27.01
N SER A 235 -16.33 -20.68 -27.76
CA SER A 235 -16.62 -19.36 -28.31
C SER A 235 -16.99 -18.37 -27.21
N ASP A 236 -16.74 -17.07 -27.43
CA ASP A 236 -17.16 -16.01 -26.51
C ASP A 236 -18.67 -16.14 -26.19
N LYS A 237 -19.52 -16.36 -27.20
CA LYS A 237 -20.95 -16.64 -27.00
C LYS A 237 -21.23 -17.77 -26.00
N LYS A 238 -20.50 -18.89 -26.07
CA LYS A 238 -20.70 -19.99 -25.10
C LYS A 238 -20.14 -19.61 -23.73
N LEU A 239 -18.99 -18.95 -23.66
CA LEU A 239 -18.39 -18.48 -22.42
C LEU A 239 -19.28 -17.47 -21.68
N THR A 240 -20.19 -16.75 -22.34
CA THR A 240 -21.17 -15.90 -21.63
C THR A 240 -22.06 -16.65 -20.63
N THR A 241 -22.15 -17.98 -20.78
CA THR A 241 -22.97 -18.87 -19.95
C THR A 241 -22.19 -19.66 -18.90
N ILE A 242 -20.85 -19.53 -18.86
CA ILE A 242 -20.06 -20.20 -17.83
C ILE A 242 -20.31 -19.50 -16.48
N ASP A 243 -20.52 -20.28 -15.42
CA ASP A 243 -20.97 -19.75 -14.13
C ASP A 243 -19.82 -19.81 -13.10
N PRO A 244 -19.29 -18.65 -12.65
CA PRO A 244 -18.21 -18.59 -11.66
C PRO A 244 -18.61 -19.20 -10.31
N ASP A 245 -19.85 -19.02 -9.88
CA ASP A 245 -20.35 -19.56 -8.62
C ASP A 245 -20.61 -21.07 -8.74
N ALA A 246 -21.10 -21.55 -9.88
CA ALA A 246 -21.19 -22.99 -10.15
C ALA A 246 -19.81 -23.64 -10.17
N SER A 247 -18.83 -23.00 -10.79
CA SER A 247 -17.44 -23.48 -10.83
C SER A 247 -16.82 -23.53 -9.43
N TYR A 248 -17.09 -22.51 -8.60
CA TYR A 248 -16.72 -22.53 -7.19
C TYR A 248 -17.36 -23.71 -6.44
N ARG A 249 -18.68 -23.91 -6.57
CA ARG A 249 -19.38 -25.02 -5.91
C ARG A 249 -18.86 -26.39 -6.37
N GLN A 250 -18.61 -26.55 -7.67
CA GLN A 250 -18.04 -27.78 -8.21
C GLN A 250 -16.67 -28.06 -7.61
N MET A 251 -15.83 -27.02 -7.49
CA MET A 251 -14.51 -27.14 -6.87
C MET A 251 -14.60 -27.52 -5.38
N VAL A 252 -15.50 -26.89 -4.63
CA VAL A 252 -15.74 -27.25 -3.22
C VAL A 252 -16.24 -28.70 -3.11
N SER A 253 -17.11 -29.15 -4.02
CA SER A 253 -17.57 -30.54 -4.08
C SER A 253 -16.40 -31.50 -4.32
N LEU A 254 -15.49 -31.19 -5.26
CA LEU A 254 -14.25 -31.96 -5.45
C LEU A 254 -13.40 -32.00 -4.17
N LEU A 255 -13.10 -30.84 -3.58
CA LEU A 255 -12.32 -30.75 -2.35
C LEU A 255 -12.92 -31.57 -1.19
N SER A 256 -14.25 -31.72 -1.17
CA SER A 256 -14.96 -32.44 -0.11
C SER A 256 -15.06 -33.95 -0.34
N LYS A 257 -14.65 -34.46 -1.52
CA LYS A 257 -14.68 -35.89 -1.83
C LYS A 257 -13.60 -36.66 -1.05
N PRO A 258 -13.87 -37.93 -0.68
CA PRO A 258 -12.89 -38.77 -0.01
C PRO A 258 -11.68 -39.03 -0.92
N MET A 259 -10.52 -39.28 -0.32
CA MET A 259 -9.29 -39.60 -1.05
C MET A 259 -9.45 -40.85 -1.94
N SER A 260 -10.37 -41.76 -1.62
CA SER A 260 -10.74 -42.92 -2.46
C SER A 260 -11.29 -42.54 -3.84
N ASP A 261 -11.87 -41.35 -4.02
CA ASP A 261 -12.33 -40.87 -5.34
C ASP A 261 -11.15 -40.49 -6.25
N TYR A 262 -9.96 -40.28 -5.67
CA TYR A 262 -8.75 -39.90 -6.38
C TYR A 262 -7.71 -41.03 -6.47
N TYR A 263 -7.82 -42.05 -5.61
CA TYR A 263 -6.97 -43.22 -5.61
C TYR A 263 -7.83 -44.47 -5.79
N ILE A 264 -7.90 -44.96 -7.03
CA ILE A 264 -8.78 -46.07 -7.40
C ILE A 264 -8.00 -47.39 -7.27
N LYS A 265 -8.44 -48.26 -6.35
CA LYS A 265 -7.80 -49.56 -6.13
C LYS A 265 -7.93 -50.46 -7.36
N GLN A 266 -6.80 -51.00 -7.80
CA GLN A 266 -6.67 -51.90 -8.94
C GLN A 266 -6.72 -53.37 -8.49
N ALA A 267 -6.94 -54.29 -9.45
CA ALA A 267 -7.04 -55.73 -9.19
C ALA A 267 -5.74 -56.34 -8.62
N ASP A 268 -4.59 -55.75 -8.94
CA ASP A 268 -3.27 -56.18 -8.45
C ASP A 268 -2.93 -55.64 -7.04
N GLY A 269 -3.86 -54.91 -6.42
CA GLY A 269 -3.70 -54.31 -5.10
C GLY A 269 -3.00 -52.96 -5.08
N THR A 270 -2.53 -52.46 -6.22
CA THR A 270 -2.03 -51.08 -6.37
C THR A 270 -3.17 -50.08 -6.56
N TYR A 271 -2.86 -48.78 -6.63
CA TYR A 271 -3.83 -47.72 -6.85
C TYR A 271 -3.51 -46.95 -8.13
N GLU A 272 -4.55 -46.59 -8.88
CA GLU A 272 -4.48 -45.58 -9.93
C GLU A 272 -4.70 -44.20 -9.31
N MET A 273 -3.73 -43.31 -9.50
CA MET A 273 -3.83 -41.91 -9.08
C MET A 273 -4.54 -41.08 -10.16
N SER A 274 -5.62 -40.39 -9.79
CA SER A 274 -6.38 -39.55 -10.71
C SER A 274 -5.55 -38.37 -11.23
N GLY A 275 -5.57 -38.14 -12.54
CA GLY A 275 -4.90 -37.01 -13.18
C GLY A 275 -5.37 -35.62 -12.73
N LEU A 276 -6.53 -35.51 -12.08
CA LEU A 276 -6.96 -34.24 -11.44
C LEU A 276 -5.96 -33.77 -10.38
N LEU A 277 -5.33 -34.69 -9.65
CA LEU A 277 -4.37 -34.34 -8.60
C LEU A 277 -3.10 -33.72 -9.18
N LEU A 278 -2.67 -34.13 -10.38
CA LEU A 278 -1.49 -33.57 -11.05
C LEU A 278 -1.69 -32.11 -11.49
N ASN A 279 -2.94 -31.70 -11.70
CA ASN A 279 -3.27 -30.35 -12.13
C ASN A 279 -3.83 -29.48 -10.98
N GLY A 280 -3.70 -29.93 -9.72
CA GLY A 280 -4.19 -29.19 -8.55
C GLY A 280 -5.72 -29.07 -8.49
N LEU A 281 -6.45 -30.09 -8.98
CA LEU A 281 -7.90 -30.14 -9.09
C LEU A 281 -8.48 -28.98 -9.91
N GLN A 282 -8.39 -29.01 -11.24
CA GLN A 282 -9.03 -28.00 -12.08
C GLN A 282 -10.44 -28.40 -12.53
N ALA A 283 -11.42 -27.55 -12.24
CA ALA A 283 -12.81 -27.76 -12.62
C ALA A 283 -13.54 -26.44 -12.91
N TYR A 284 -14.32 -26.40 -14.00
CA TYR A 284 -15.20 -25.28 -14.36
C TYR A 284 -16.59 -25.78 -14.72
N SER A 285 -17.59 -24.92 -14.57
CA SER A 285 -18.98 -25.33 -14.72
C SER A 285 -19.81 -24.27 -15.45
N PHE A 286 -20.61 -24.73 -16.42
CA PHE A 286 -21.73 -23.98 -16.99
C PHE A 286 -23.01 -24.14 -16.17
N TRP A 287 -23.08 -25.16 -15.32
CA TRP A 287 -24.19 -25.43 -14.41
C TRP A 287 -23.79 -26.47 -13.34
N PHE A 288 -24.08 -26.16 -12.07
CA PHE A 288 -23.83 -27.06 -10.93
C PHE A 288 -24.80 -26.76 -9.79
N GLU A 289 -25.70 -27.71 -9.48
CA GLU A 289 -26.79 -27.51 -8.52
C GLU A 289 -26.45 -27.92 -7.09
N GLU A 290 -25.48 -28.81 -6.89
CA GLU A 290 -25.10 -29.22 -5.54
C GLU A 290 -24.60 -28.00 -4.75
N LYS A 291 -25.10 -27.87 -3.53
CA LYS A 291 -24.62 -26.90 -2.54
C LYS A 291 -23.77 -27.68 -1.55
N PRO A 292 -22.48 -27.91 -1.84
CA PRO A 292 -21.64 -28.65 -0.93
C PRO A 292 -21.64 -27.94 0.42
N VAL A 293 -21.87 -28.71 1.48
CA VAL A 293 -21.75 -28.20 2.85
C VAL A 293 -20.27 -27.89 3.04
N ILE A 294 -19.95 -26.61 3.24
CA ILE A 294 -18.63 -26.23 3.73
C ILE A 294 -18.51 -26.93 5.09
N PRO A 295 -17.52 -27.83 5.30
CA PRO A 295 -17.39 -28.52 6.57
C PRO A 295 -17.42 -27.47 7.69
N ASP A 296 -18.22 -27.70 8.74
CA ASP A 296 -18.29 -26.82 9.91
C ASP A 296 -16.87 -26.50 10.38
N PRO A 297 -16.58 -25.26 10.83
CA PRO A 297 -15.25 -24.91 11.31
C PRO A 297 -14.89 -25.86 12.44
N THR A 298 -14.07 -26.86 12.12
CA THR A 298 -13.55 -27.81 13.11
C THR A 298 -12.87 -26.97 14.19
N PRO A 299 -13.16 -27.21 15.48
CA PRO A 299 -12.62 -26.39 16.56
C PRO A 299 -11.10 -26.34 16.42
N THR A 300 -10.59 -25.11 16.37
CA THR A 300 -9.20 -24.79 16.10
C THR A 300 -8.27 -25.71 16.92
N PRO A 301 -7.37 -26.49 16.28
CA PRO A 301 -6.36 -27.23 17.02
C PRO A 301 -5.54 -26.22 17.82
N THR A 302 -5.49 -26.40 19.14
CA THR A 302 -4.90 -25.43 20.07
C THR A 302 -3.40 -25.34 19.79
N PRO A 303 -2.89 -24.21 19.27
CA PRO A 303 -1.48 -24.12 18.94
C PRO A 303 -0.58 -24.16 20.18
N SER A 304 0.46 -25.00 20.18
CA SER A 304 1.37 -25.12 21.33
C SER A 304 2.16 -23.84 21.66
N ALA A 305 2.21 -22.87 20.73
CA ALA A 305 2.90 -21.60 20.93
C ALA A 305 2.10 -20.41 20.37
N SER A 306 1.94 -19.39 21.19
CA SER A 306 1.43 -18.08 20.77
C SER A 306 2.50 -17.28 20.02
N GLN A 307 2.06 -16.49 19.05
CA GLN A 307 2.87 -15.49 18.37
C GLN A 307 2.60 -14.09 18.95
N PRO A 308 3.59 -13.19 18.89
CA PRO A 308 3.46 -11.87 19.48
C PRO A 308 2.44 -10.99 18.74
N VAL A 309 1.86 -10.04 19.47
CA VAL A 309 1.10 -8.94 18.90
C VAL A 309 2.03 -7.75 18.77
N THR A 310 2.21 -7.23 17.55
CA THR A 310 3.05 -6.06 17.30
C THR A 310 2.20 -4.81 17.14
N VAL A 311 2.45 -3.82 17.97
CA VAL A 311 1.73 -2.55 17.94
C VAL A 311 2.57 -1.49 17.25
N HIS A 312 2.06 -0.95 16.15
CA HIS A 312 2.70 0.10 15.38
C HIS A 312 2.08 1.47 15.72
N TYR A 313 2.93 2.50 15.73
CA TYR A 313 2.50 3.90 15.92
C TYR A 313 3.02 4.72 14.74
N VAL A 314 2.16 4.99 13.76
CA VAL A 314 2.56 5.57 12.47
C VAL A 314 1.80 6.85 12.14
N ASP A 315 2.34 7.64 11.20
CA ASP A 315 1.61 8.77 10.59
C ASP A 315 0.77 8.34 9.37
N ASP A 316 0.08 9.30 8.75
CA ASP A 316 -0.77 9.12 7.56
C ASP A 316 0.00 8.68 6.28
N GLN A 317 1.31 8.51 6.39
CA GLN A 317 2.20 8.06 5.32
C GLN A 317 2.90 6.73 5.64
N GLY A 318 2.60 6.13 6.80
CA GLY A 318 3.24 4.92 7.29
C GLY A 318 4.61 5.14 7.95
N ASN A 319 5.02 6.38 8.25
CA ASN A 319 6.26 6.61 8.97
C ASN A 319 6.08 6.33 10.47
N THR A 320 7.00 5.59 11.08
CA THR A 320 7.01 5.28 12.52
C THR A 320 7.21 6.55 13.38
N LEU A 321 6.24 6.87 14.23
CA LEU A 321 6.25 7.98 15.19
C LEU A 321 6.79 7.57 16.56
N ARG A 322 6.63 6.31 16.95
CA ARG A 322 7.18 5.69 18.17
C ARG A 322 7.63 4.28 17.85
N PRO A 323 8.66 3.76 18.53
CA PRO A 323 9.07 2.36 18.38
C PRO A 323 7.89 1.42 18.55
N ASP A 324 7.89 0.34 17.76
CA ASP A 324 6.86 -0.69 17.86
C ASP A 324 6.88 -1.32 19.25
N LYS A 325 5.69 -1.68 19.75
CA LYS A 325 5.54 -2.39 21.03
C LYS A 325 5.14 -3.83 20.74
N THR A 326 5.96 -4.78 21.15
CA THR A 326 5.65 -6.20 21.07
C THR A 326 5.00 -6.65 22.37
N LEU A 327 3.82 -7.25 22.29
CA LEU A 327 3.19 -7.96 23.39
C LEU A 327 3.42 -9.46 23.20
N THR A 328 3.70 -10.15 24.28
CA THR A 328 3.78 -11.61 24.35
C THR A 328 2.90 -12.09 25.51
N GLY A 329 2.29 -13.24 25.36
CA GLY A 329 1.46 -13.91 26.36
C GLY A 329 1.24 -15.35 25.92
N LYS A 330 0.69 -16.22 26.77
CA LYS A 330 0.40 -17.60 26.40
C LYS A 330 -0.75 -17.64 25.40
N LEU A 331 -0.87 -18.73 24.65
CA LEU A 331 -2.01 -18.92 23.76
C LEU A 331 -3.32 -18.81 24.55
N GLY A 332 -4.25 -17.99 24.06
CA GLY A 332 -5.54 -17.74 24.70
C GLY A 332 -5.52 -16.61 25.73
N ASP A 333 -4.35 -16.17 26.21
CA ASP A 333 -4.26 -15.01 27.10
C ASP A 333 -4.83 -13.78 26.38
N SER A 334 -5.63 -12.99 27.11
CA SER A 334 -6.12 -11.72 26.58
C SER A 334 -4.99 -10.71 26.50
N TYR A 335 -4.88 -10.01 25.38
CA TYR A 335 -4.09 -8.80 25.26
C TYR A 335 -4.99 -7.57 25.15
N LYS A 336 -4.47 -6.44 25.62
CA LYS A 336 -5.04 -5.13 25.41
C LYS A 336 -3.93 -4.17 25.02
N THR A 337 -4.16 -3.47 23.92
CA THR A 337 -3.33 -2.37 23.47
C THR A 337 -4.07 -1.07 23.76
N ALA A 338 -3.33 0.04 23.74
CA ALA A 338 -3.92 1.35 23.83
C ALA A 338 -3.11 2.32 22.97
N PRO A 339 -3.76 3.33 22.37
CA PRO A 339 -3.04 4.39 21.70
C PRO A 339 -2.15 5.14 22.70
N LEU A 340 -1.03 5.64 22.22
CA LEU A 340 -0.14 6.51 23.00
C LEU A 340 -0.59 7.96 22.88
N ASP A 341 -0.46 8.72 23.97
CA ASP A 341 -0.46 10.17 23.89
C ASP A 341 0.85 10.65 23.26
N ILE A 342 0.84 10.76 21.94
CA ILE A 342 1.97 11.26 21.16
C ILE A 342 1.82 12.78 21.07
N ASN A 343 2.60 13.50 21.87
CA ASN A 343 2.58 14.97 21.90
C ASN A 343 2.60 15.59 20.49
N GLY A 344 1.56 16.35 20.15
CA GLY A 344 1.40 17.02 18.85
C GLY A 344 0.72 16.17 17.77
N TYR A 345 0.31 14.95 18.08
CA TYR A 345 -0.41 14.01 17.26
C TYR A 345 -1.69 13.56 17.98
N GLY A 346 -2.68 13.12 17.23
CA GLY A 346 -3.90 12.54 17.77
C GLY A 346 -4.32 11.40 16.89
N LEU A 347 -4.88 10.40 17.54
CA LEU A 347 -5.32 9.20 16.89
C LEU A 347 -6.37 9.55 15.83
N THR A 348 -6.13 9.10 14.60
CA THR A 348 -7.08 9.26 13.51
C THR A 348 -7.71 7.96 13.08
N ASP A 349 -6.97 6.87 13.20
CA ASP A 349 -7.46 5.55 12.79
C ASP A 349 -6.73 4.46 13.59
N THR A 350 -7.40 3.32 13.74
CA THR A 350 -6.84 2.11 14.35
C THR A 350 -7.16 0.94 13.43
N THR A 351 -6.12 0.24 12.99
CA THR A 351 -6.24 -0.94 12.12
C THR A 351 -5.77 -2.18 12.88
N GLY A 352 -6.60 -3.22 12.92
CA GLY A 352 -6.40 -4.41 13.76
C GLY A 352 -7.13 -4.30 15.10
N ASP A 353 -7.15 -5.40 15.86
CA ASP A 353 -7.98 -5.49 17.08
C ASP A 353 -7.24 -4.99 18.32
N GLU A 354 -7.72 -3.89 18.93
CA GLU A 354 -7.10 -3.29 20.13
C GLU A 354 -7.10 -4.24 21.34
N THR A 355 -8.09 -5.12 21.40
CA THR A 355 -8.23 -6.20 22.39
C THR A 355 -8.46 -7.51 21.67
N GLY A 356 -7.85 -8.59 22.16
CA GLY A 356 -8.06 -9.91 21.63
C GLY A 356 -7.33 -10.95 22.47
N THR A 357 -7.15 -12.14 21.94
CA THR A 357 -6.33 -13.18 22.57
C THR A 357 -5.08 -13.46 21.74
N PHE A 358 -3.99 -13.82 22.41
CA PHE A 358 -2.79 -14.33 21.73
C PHE A 358 -3.13 -15.64 21.03
N SER A 359 -2.83 -15.70 19.74
CA SER A 359 -3.06 -16.84 18.85
C SER A 359 -1.73 -17.41 18.33
N SER A 360 -1.78 -18.51 17.58
CA SER A 360 -0.67 -19.01 16.77
C SER A 360 -0.21 -18.07 15.69
N THR A 361 -1.03 -17.10 15.28
CA THR A 361 -0.70 -16.15 14.22
C THR A 361 -0.23 -14.84 14.83
N ALA A 362 0.88 -14.31 14.33
CA ALA A 362 1.34 -12.98 14.73
C ALA A 362 0.31 -11.95 14.29
N LYS A 363 -0.14 -11.11 15.22
CA LYS A 363 -1.12 -10.06 14.94
C LYS A 363 -0.43 -8.72 14.92
N SER A 364 -1.01 -7.75 14.21
CA SER A 364 -0.58 -6.37 14.26
C SER A 364 -1.74 -5.45 14.60
N VAL A 365 -1.47 -4.45 15.45
CA VAL A 365 -2.38 -3.35 15.75
C VAL A 365 -1.67 -2.06 15.38
N THR A 366 -2.19 -1.35 14.39
CA THR A 366 -1.59 -0.10 13.93
C THR A 366 -2.45 1.07 14.38
N TYR A 367 -1.89 1.90 15.26
CA TYR A 367 -2.46 3.20 15.57
C TYR A 367 -1.90 4.22 14.59
N THR A 368 -2.77 4.76 13.75
CA THR A 368 -2.43 5.82 12.81
C THR A 368 -2.81 7.17 13.42
N TYR A 369 -1.82 8.06 13.50
CA TYR A 369 -2.00 9.39 14.06
C TYR A 369 -1.87 10.43 12.97
N ALA A 370 -2.77 11.40 12.97
CA ALA A 370 -2.50 12.68 12.33
C ALA A 370 -1.89 13.63 13.35
N PRO A 371 -1.05 14.59 12.91
CA PRO A 371 -0.69 15.71 13.75
C PRO A 371 -1.97 16.34 14.30
N VAL A 372 -2.09 16.41 15.64
CA VAL A 372 -3.11 17.22 16.29
C VAL A 372 -2.72 18.66 16.02
N ILE A 373 -3.23 19.14 14.90
CA ILE A 373 -3.54 20.53 14.70
C ILE A 373 -4.73 20.75 15.63
N ILE A 374 -4.48 20.87 16.95
CA ILE A 374 -5.51 21.24 17.94
C ILE A 374 -6.38 22.27 17.26
N SER A 375 -7.68 21.97 17.18
CA SER A 375 -8.74 22.91 16.83
C SER A 375 -8.26 24.33 17.11
N GLY A 376 -7.96 25.02 16.03
CA GLY A 376 -7.08 26.16 16.11
C GLY A 376 -6.93 26.70 14.72
N GLY A 377 -7.86 27.59 14.37
CA GLY A 377 -7.52 28.67 13.46
C GLY A 377 -6.30 29.45 13.99
N ASP A 378 -6.28 30.75 13.77
CA ASP A 378 -5.13 31.58 14.18
C ASP A 378 -4.92 31.70 15.72
N GLY A 379 -5.59 30.86 16.54
CA GLY A 379 -5.58 30.87 18.02
C GLY A 379 -4.80 29.75 18.74
N ALA A 380 -4.23 28.76 18.05
CA ALA A 380 -3.39 27.74 18.72
C ALA A 380 -2.10 28.37 19.27
N THR A 381 -1.82 28.19 20.57
CA THR A 381 -0.73 28.89 21.26
C THR A 381 0.66 28.30 20.99
N ILE A 382 0.76 27.03 20.57
CA ILE A 382 2.02 26.32 20.27
C ILE A 382 1.93 25.48 18.99
N ALA A 383 3.04 25.39 18.24
CA ALA A 383 3.20 24.63 17.02
C ALA A 383 3.65 23.17 17.31
N PRO A 384 3.06 22.15 16.64
CA PRO A 384 3.45 20.74 16.78
C PRO A 384 4.89 20.47 16.33
N GLU A 385 5.49 19.40 16.84
CA GLU A 385 6.79 18.90 16.39
C GLU A 385 6.71 18.49 14.91
N GLY A 386 7.82 18.64 14.19
CA GLY A 386 7.91 18.45 12.74
C GLY A 386 7.36 19.62 11.92
N THR A 387 6.50 20.48 12.48
CA THR A 387 5.95 21.62 11.74
C THR A 387 6.96 22.75 11.58
N VAL A 388 6.72 23.62 10.58
CA VAL A 388 7.55 24.79 10.34
C VAL A 388 6.92 26.03 10.99
N ILE A 389 7.70 26.73 11.80
CA ILE A 389 7.38 28.07 12.34
C ILE A 389 8.23 29.15 11.68
N TYR A 390 7.78 30.39 11.77
CA TYR A 390 8.52 31.57 11.32
C TYR A 390 8.48 32.68 12.36
N ALA A 391 9.56 33.46 12.42
CA ALA A 391 9.66 34.58 13.36
C ALA A 391 8.87 35.80 12.87
N THR A 392 7.97 36.32 13.69
CA THR A 392 7.20 37.54 13.42
C THR A 392 7.88 38.81 13.95
N LYS A 393 8.85 38.63 14.87
CA LYS A 393 9.69 39.67 15.49
C LYS A 393 11.17 39.25 15.48
N LYS A 394 12.05 40.13 15.95
CA LYS A 394 13.47 39.79 16.20
C LYS A 394 13.53 38.69 17.27
N ILE A 395 14.27 37.62 17.01
CA ILE A 395 14.46 36.50 17.95
C ILE A 395 15.91 36.01 17.93
N GLY A 396 16.35 35.38 19.03
CA GLY A 396 17.64 34.70 19.11
C GLY A 396 17.49 33.19 19.01
N LEU A 397 18.49 32.53 18.40
CA LEU A 397 18.72 31.09 18.51
C LEU A 397 19.77 30.82 19.58
N TYR A 398 19.47 29.91 20.50
CA TYR A 398 20.31 29.64 21.66
C TYR A 398 20.76 28.19 21.71
N LYS A 399 21.91 27.93 22.34
CA LYS A 399 22.42 26.59 22.62
C LYS A 399 21.57 25.85 23.66
N HIS A 400 20.94 26.57 24.58
CA HIS A 400 20.11 26.01 25.66
C HIS A 400 18.78 26.77 25.81
N ALA A 401 17.76 26.12 26.37
CA ALA A 401 16.41 26.67 26.56
C ALA A 401 16.33 27.85 27.56
N THR A 402 17.40 28.12 28.31
CA THR A 402 17.48 29.16 29.35
C THR A 402 17.76 30.56 28.82
N PHE A 403 18.21 30.69 27.57
CA PHE A 403 18.36 31.96 26.84
C PHE A 403 19.37 32.96 27.42
N THR A 404 20.51 32.46 27.91
CA THR A 404 21.60 33.34 28.37
C THR A 404 22.32 34.01 27.19
N ASN A 405 22.91 35.19 27.43
CA ASN A 405 23.69 35.90 26.41
C ASN A 405 24.86 35.06 25.87
N LYS A 406 25.58 34.36 26.77
CA LYS A 406 26.71 33.48 26.40
C LYS A 406 26.27 32.28 25.55
N ALA A 407 25.04 31.79 25.72
CA ALA A 407 24.50 30.68 24.95
C ALA A 407 23.86 31.10 23.62
N ARG A 408 23.79 32.40 23.28
CA ARG A 408 23.16 32.87 22.05
C ARG A 408 24.07 32.62 20.85
N LYS A 409 23.57 31.83 19.90
CA LYS A 409 24.29 31.45 18.67
C LYS A 409 24.09 32.44 17.53
N GLN A 410 22.90 33.03 17.44
CA GLN A 410 22.52 33.86 16.29
C GLN A 410 21.36 34.80 16.65
N TRP A 411 21.43 36.05 16.20
CA TRP A 411 20.26 36.92 16.14
C TRP A 411 19.59 36.81 14.77
N TYR A 412 18.26 36.78 14.77
CA TYR A 412 17.44 36.90 13.57
C TYR A 412 16.70 38.22 13.62
N ALA A 413 17.04 39.13 12.71
CA ALA A 413 16.40 40.42 12.54
C ALA A 413 14.91 40.27 12.18
N LYS A 414 14.13 41.31 12.43
CA LYS A 414 12.73 41.37 11.99
C LYS A 414 12.72 41.49 10.46
N LYS A 415 11.90 40.66 9.82
CA LYS A 415 11.77 40.60 8.36
C LYS A 415 10.34 40.81 7.90
N ALA A 416 10.19 41.34 6.69
CA ALA A 416 8.93 41.33 5.97
C ALA A 416 8.45 39.89 5.76
N ARG A 417 7.13 39.71 5.65
CA ARG A 417 6.47 38.39 5.64
C ARG A 417 7.13 37.38 4.68
N ILE A 418 7.51 37.80 3.48
CA ILE A 418 8.11 36.93 2.44
C ILE A 418 9.52 36.43 2.79
N ASN A 419 10.22 37.09 3.71
CA ASN A 419 11.62 36.78 4.08
C ASN A 419 11.77 36.40 5.56
N ARG A 420 10.68 36.11 6.26
CA ARG A 420 10.75 35.75 7.68
C ARG A 420 11.53 34.45 7.85
N PRO A 421 12.46 34.38 8.82
CA PRO A 421 13.26 33.19 9.05
C PRO A 421 12.37 32.05 9.51
N MET A 422 12.56 30.89 8.89
CA MET A 422 11.80 29.68 9.13
C MET A 422 12.61 28.64 9.90
N PHE A 423 11.92 27.88 10.74
CA PHE A 423 12.49 26.86 11.61
C PHE A 423 11.56 25.65 11.64
N VAL A 424 12.10 24.45 11.46
CA VAL A 424 11.39 23.20 11.78
C VAL A 424 11.46 23.00 13.28
N VAL A 425 10.32 22.72 13.91
CA VAL A 425 10.25 22.33 15.33
C VAL A 425 10.68 20.87 15.44
N THR A 426 11.67 20.60 16.28
CA THR A 426 12.25 19.25 16.47
C THR A 426 12.13 18.79 17.93
N GLY A 427 11.21 19.39 18.69
CA GLY A 427 11.00 19.11 20.10
C GLY A 427 10.71 20.37 20.92
N TYR A 428 10.59 20.17 22.23
CA TYR A 428 10.20 21.21 23.18
C TYR A 428 11.11 21.21 24.39
N ALA A 429 11.27 22.38 24.99
CA ALA A 429 11.93 22.52 26.28
C ALA A 429 11.23 23.59 27.11
N LYS A 430 11.56 23.63 28.41
CA LYS A 430 11.18 24.73 29.31
C LYS A 430 12.44 25.44 29.76
N SER A 431 12.36 26.76 29.97
CA SER A 431 13.38 27.49 30.73
C SER A 431 13.36 27.06 32.20
N LYS A 432 14.34 27.50 32.99
CA LYS A 432 14.34 27.29 34.46
C LYS A 432 13.02 27.68 35.12
N ASN A 433 12.38 28.76 34.67
CA ASN A 433 11.12 29.27 35.22
C ASN A 433 9.88 28.73 34.47
N GLY A 434 9.97 27.53 33.87
CA GLY A 434 8.83 26.86 33.23
C GLY A 434 8.39 27.40 31.86
N VAL A 435 8.94 28.53 31.38
CA VAL A 435 8.53 29.13 30.09
C VAL A 435 8.89 28.22 28.91
N LYS A 436 7.89 27.87 28.09
CA LYS A 436 8.05 26.97 26.94
C LYS A 436 8.98 27.54 25.85
N ARG A 437 9.72 26.65 25.20
CA ARG A 437 10.68 26.90 24.12
C ARG A 437 10.54 25.83 23.05
N TYR A 438 10.76 26.18 21.79
CA TYR A 438 10.94 25.21 20.74
C TYR A 438 12.41 24.81 20.66
N GLN A 439 12.68 23.51 20.56
CA GLN A 439 13.89 23.02 19.93
C GLN A 439 13.68 23.05 18.42
N VAL A 440 14.66 23.53 17.66
CA VAL A 440 14.49 23.78 16.24
C VAL A 440 15.73 23.49 15.40
N LYS A 441 15.49 23.30 14.10
CA LYS A 441 16.47 23.38 13.02
C LYS A 441 16.11 24.53 12.07
N ASP A 442 17.06 25.41 11.79
CA ASP A 442 16.93 26.47 10.76
C ASP A 442 16.84 25.85 9.36
N VAL A 443 15.83 26.24 8.57
CA VAL A 443 15.57 25.71 7.21
C VAL A 443 15.62 26.80 6.12
N ASN A 444 16.39 27.85 6.34
CA ASN A 444 16.53 28.95 5.39
C ASN A 444 17.66 28.66 4.39
N HIS A 445 17.42 27.75 3.43
CA HIS A 445 18.43 27.14 2.55
C HIS A 445 19.35 28.09 1.77
N HIS A 446 18.93 29.33 1.52
CA HIS A 446 19.75 30.34 0.84
C HIS A 446 20.53 31.26 1.78
N SER A 447 20.57 30.96 3.08
CA SER A 447 21.24 31.75 4.12
C SER A 447 22.39 30.98 4.78
N LYS A 448 23.35 31.72 5.32
CA LYS A 448 24.45 31.19 6.14
C LYS A 448 24.00 30.55 7.46
N THR A 449 22.73 30.72 7.84
CA THR A 449 22.17 30.11 9.06
C THR A 449 21.51 28.76 8.82
N ASN A 450 21.36 28.33 7.56
CA ASN A 450 20.74 27.06 7.19
C ASN A 450 21.34 25.90 8.01
N GLY A 451 20.48 25.03 8.53
CA GLY A 451 20.87 23.83 9.28
C GLY A 451 21.28 24.09 10.73
N LYS A 452 21.43 25.34 11.19
CA LYS A 452 21.74 25.63 12.60
C LYS A 452 20.62 25.09 13.49
N THR A 453 21.00 24.30 14.50
CA THR A 453 20.09 23.78 15.53
C THR A 453 20.20 24.57 16.83
N GLY A 454 19.15 24.53 17.65
CA GLY A 454 19.14 25.16 18.97
C GLY A 454 17.72 25.42 19.45
N TYR A 455 17.56 26.44 20.29
CA TYR A 455 16.30 26.79 20.93
C TYR A 455 15.84 28.20 20.54
N VAL A 456 14.55 28.34 20.24
CA VAL A 456 13.88 29.63 19.97
C VAL A 456 12.60 29.76 20.81
N THR A 457 12.11 30.99 20.96
CA THR A 457 10.95 31.29 21.80
C THR A 457 9.68 30.61 21.27
N ALA A 458 8.91 29.98 22.15
CA ALA A 458 7.59 29.44 21.82
C ALA A 458 6.45 30.46 21.96
N ASN A 459 6.78 31.71 22.29
CA ASN A 459 5.78 32.76 22.50
C ASN A 459 5.13 33.18 21.17
N ALA A 460 3.80 33.03 21.09
CA ALA A 460 3.00 33.37 19.91
C ALA A 460 3.13 34.85 19.46
N LYS A 461 3.56 35.77 20.33
CA LYS A 461 3.86 37.16 19.95
C LYS A 461 5.12 37.28 19.08
N TYR A 462 5.96 36.26 19.02
CA TYR A 462 7.25 36.24 18.34
C TYR A 462 7.36 35.18 17.24
N THR A 463 6.58 34.11 17.34
CA THR A 463 6.58 33.00 16.38
C THR A 463 5.16 32.62 16.00
N SER A 464 4.98 32.11 14.79
CA SER A 464 3.71 31.56 14.30
C SER A 464 4.00 30.35 13.42
N ARG A 465 3.00 29.50 13.16
CA ARG A 465 3.09 28.45 12.13
C ARG A 465 3.22 29.08 10.74
N VAL A 466 4.02 28.46 9.88
CA VAL A 466 4.23 28.89 8.48
C VAL A 466 3.05 28.56 7.60
N TYR A 467 2.34 27.46 7.84
CA TYR A 467 1.19 27.07 7.05
C TYR A 467 -0.12 27.59 7.67
N TYR A 468 -1.10 27.98 6.85
CA TYR A 468 -2.44 28.28 7.35
C TYR A 468 -3.12 27.00 7.86
N ALA A 469 -3.80 27.10 9.00
CA ALA A 469 -4.61 25.99 9.52
C ALA A 469 -6.06 26.07 9.04
N ALA A 470 -6.60 27.28 8.94
CA ALA A 470 -7.96 27.53 8.51
C ALA A 470 -8.06 27.94 7.03
N LYS A 471 -9.21 27.68 6.43
CA LYS A 471 -9.58 28.20 5.11
C LYS A 471 -9.74 29.73 5.18
N HIS A 472 -9.27 30.42 4.15
CA HIS A 472 -9.61 31.82 3.88
C HIS A 472 -10.30 31.94 2.53
N LYS A 473 -11.37 32.74 2.41
CA LYS A 473 -12.16 32.88 1.16
C LYS A 473 -11.30 33.23 -0.06
N THR A 474 -10.33 34.12 0.14
CA THR A 474 -9.38 34.55 -0.88
C THR A 474 -7.98 34.61 -0.34
N ILE A 475 -7.00 34.35 -1.20
CA ILE A 475 -5.57 34.54 -0.92
C ILE A 475 -4.94 35.37 -2.05
N THR A 476 -3.89 36.10 -1.75
CA THR A 476 -3.03 36.79 -2.71
C THR A 476 -1.67 36.11 -2.77
N VAL A 477 -1.15 35.88 -3.98
CA VAL A 477 0.23 35.40 -4.18
C VAL A 477 1.20 36.53 -3.85
N ILE A 478 2.10 36.33 -2.89
CA ILE A 478 3.07 37.35 -2.44
C ILE A 478 4.51 36.98 -2.76
N ASN A 479 4.79 35.74 -3.17
CA ASN A 479 6.12 35.33 -3.62
C ASN A 479 6.53 36.12 -4.89
N PRO A 480 7.69 36.80 -4.92
CA PRO A 480 8.16 37.49 -6.12
C PRO A 480 8.30 36.58 -7.34
N LYS A 481 8.61 35.30 -7.14
CA LYS A 481 8.70 34.29 -8.21
C LYS A 481 7.34 33.67 -8.60
N GLY A 482 6.24 34.13 -8.00
CA GLY A 482 4.93 33.51 -8.16
C GLY A 482 4.81 32.14 -7.46
N VAL A 483 3.69 31.45 -7.67
CA VAL A 483 3.41 30.14 -7.09
C VAL A 483 2.71 29.26 -8.12
N ASN A 484 3.13 27.99 -8.20
CA ASN A 484 2.50 27.00 -9.06
C ASN A 484 1.24 26.40 -8.44
N ALA A 485 0.31 25.95 -9.28
CA ALA A 485 -0.81 25.11 -8.87
C ALA A 485 -0.78 23.76 -9.59
N TYR A 486 -1.35 22.75 -8.94
CA TYR A 486 -1.11 21.33 -9.20
C TYR A 486 -2.41 20.53 -9.22
N SER A 487 -2.37 19.33 -9.81
CA SER A 487 -3.53 18.42 -9.81
C SER A 487 -3.65 17.56 -8.55
N LYS A 488 -2.55 17.29 -7.84
CA LYS A 488 -2.52 16.47 -6.62
C LYS A 488 -2.19 17.30 -5.37
N LYS A 489 -2.68 16.88 -4.20
CA LYS A 489 -2.39 17.51 -2.88
C LYS A 489 -0.89 17.47 -2.51
N SER A 490 -0.15 16.49 -3.03
CA SER A 490 1.31 16.39 -2.93
C SER A 490 2.08 17.46 -3.73
N LEU A 491 1.39 18.34 -4.45
CA LEU A 491 1.97 19.35 -5.34
C LEU A 491 2.78 18.74 -6.50
N THR A 492 2.28 17.65 -7.08
CA THR A 492 2.82 17.04 -8.30
C THR A 492 1.90 17.26 -9.50
N HIS A 493 2.45 17.10 -10.71
CA HIS A 493 1.80 17.41 -11.99
C HIS A 493 1.28 18.86 -12.03
N LYS A 494 2.20 19.80 -12.26
CA LYS A 494 1.91 21.23 -12.38
C LYS A 494 0.85 21.47 -13.47
N LYS A 495 -0.13 22.32 -13.18
CA LYS A 495 -1.21 22.71 -14.10
C LYS A 495 -1.24 24.20 -14.43
N ALA A 496 -0.76 25.05 -13.53
CA ALA A 496 -0.75 26.50 -13.75
C ALA A 496 0.34 27.21 -12.94
N HIS A 497 0.61 28.45 -13.29
CA HIS A 497 1.49 29.35 -12.54
C HIS A 497 0.81 30.69 -12.29
N TYR A 498 0.83 31.16 -11.05
CA TYR A 498 0.25 32.43 -10.63
C TYR A 498 1.35 33.42 -10.21
N LYS A 499 1.36 34.59 -10.84
CA LYS A 499 2.28 35.70 -10.60
C LYS A 499 1.97 36.42 -9.28
N GLN A 500 2.98 37.12 -8.76
CA GLN A 500 2.84 37.98 -7.58
C GLN A 500 1.69 38.99 -7.77
N GLY A 501 0.87 39.17 -6.73
CA GLY A 501 -0.29 40.07 -6.72
C GLY A 501 -1.60 39.43 -7.21
N GLN A 502 -1.58 38.24 -7.80
CA GLN A 502 -2.83 37.57 -8.21
C GLN A 502 -3.64 37.12 -6.99
N VAL A 503 -4.95 37.41 -7.03
CA VAL A 503 -5.92 37.02 -6.00
C VAL A 503 -6.64 35.74 -6.45
N LEU A 504 -6.64 34.73 -5.60
CA LEU A 504 -7.20 33.41 -5.88
C LEU A 504 -8.33 33.08 -4.90
N LYS A 505 -9.42 32.50 -5.42
CA LYS A 505 -10.57 32.02 -4.62
C LYS A 505 -10.31 30.59 -4.13
N VAL A 506 -10.42 30.38 -2.82
CA VAL A 506 -10.15 29.09 -2.17
C VAL A 506 -11.47 28.39 -1.83
N LYS A 507 -11.60 27.14 -2.28
CA LYS A 507 -12.75 26.27 -2.00
C LYS A 507 -12.63 25.61 -0.63
N LYS A 508 -11.48 24.98 -0.34
CA LYS A 508 -11.18 24.34 0.95
C LYS A 508 -9.68 24.38 1.25
N ILE A 509 -9.32 24.06 2.48
CA ILE A 509 -7.94 23.76 2.86
C ILE A 509 -7.87 22.27 3.20
N VAL A 510 -6.77 21.62 2.84
CA VAL A 510 -6.53 20.20 3.14
C VAL A 510 -5.15 20.02 3.76
N ASN A 511 -5.02 18.99 4.59
CA ASN A 511 -3.74 18.59 5.16
C ASN A 511 -2.95 17.74 4.16
N GLN A 512 -1.64 17.86 4.23
CA GLN A 512 -0.66 17.00 3.56
C GLN A 512 0.51 16.85 4.54
N ASN A 513 0.44 15.81 5.36
CA ASN A 513 1.39 15.55 6.44
C ASN A 513 1.43 16.77 7.39
N LEU A 514 2.64 17.26 7.71
CA LEU A 514 2.91 18.44 8.54
C LEU A 514 2.66 19.80 7.86
N THR A 515 2.07 19.80 6.67
CA THR A 515 1.83 21.02 5.87
C THR A 515 0.41 21.08 5.34
N THR A 516 -0.04 22.24 4.88
CA THR A 516 -1.40 22.40 4.34
C THR A 516 -1.40 22.94 2.92
N ARG A 517 -2.50 22.69 2.20
CA ARG A 517 -2.74 23.10 0.82
C ARG A 517 -4.09 23.78 0.71
N PHE A 518 -4.13 24.87 -0.03
CA PHE A 518 -5.41 25.41 -0.48
C PHE A 518 -5.86 24.67 -1.74
N VAL A 519 -7.11 24.25 -1.75
CA VAL A 519 -7.82 23.79 -2.95
C VAL A 519 -8.53 25.00 -3.52
N LEU A 520 -8.18 25.39 -4.74
CA LEU A 520 -8.79 26.49 -5.45
C LEU A 520 -10.20 26.12 -5.95
N SER A 521 -10.98 27.11 -6.37
CA SER A 521 -12.35 26.87 -6.87
C SER A 521 -12.41 25.93 -8.08
N ASN A 522 -11.34 25.86 -8.88
CA ASN A 522 -11.17 24.95 -10.00
C ASN A 522 -10.54 23.59 -9.62
N GLY A 523 -10.54 23.22 -8.33
CA GLY A 523 -10.04 21.93 -7.84
C GLY A 523 -8.51 21.81 -7.74
N ARG A 524 -7.74 22.78 -8.24
CA ARG A 524 -6.27 22.74 -8.22
C ARG A 524 -5.70 23.02 -6.83
N TYR A 525 -4.58 22.40 -6.51
CA TYR A 525 -3.88 22.55 -5.23
C TYR A 525 -2.77 23.58 -5.32
N ILE A 526 -2.66 24.43 -4.29
CA ILE A 526 -1.57 25.40 -4.11
C ILE A 526 -1.08 25.37 -2.65
N THR A 527 0.19 25.72 -2.43
CA THR A 527 0.74 25.83 -1.07
C THR A 527 -0.06 26.79 -0.19
N ALA A 528 -0.25 26.43 1.08
CA ALA A 528 -0.80 27.32 2.10
C ALA A 528 0.31 27.97 2.96
N ASN A 529 1.54 28.02 2.46
CA ASN A 529 2.66 28.68 3.14
C ASN A 529 2.49 30.20 3.19
N LYS A 530 2.44 30.78 4.40
CA LYS A 530 2.24 32.19 4.74
C LYS A 530 3.32 33.14 4.22
N THR A 531 4.48 32.64 3.76
CA THR A 531 5.54 33.45 3.12
C THR A 531 5.37 33.52 1.60
N LEU A 532 4.60 32.60 1.02
CA LEU A 532 4.35 32.52 -0.43
C LEU A 532 2.97 33.08 -0.82
N VAL A 533 1.99 32.92 0.07
CA VAL A 533 0.62 33.43 -0.10
C VAL A 533 0.14 34.15 1.17
N GLN A 534 -0.75 35.14 1.01
CA GLN A 534 -1.32 35.90 2.11
C GLN A 534 -2.85 35.90 2.04
N SER A 535 -3.53 35.74 3.17
CA SER A 535 -4.98 35.82 3.23
C SER A 535 -5.50 37.20 2.82
N GLY A 536 -6.68 37.22 2.20
CA GLY A 536 -7.31 38.42 1.69
C GLY A 536 -6.67 38.96 0.40
N LYS A 537 -7.18 40.12 -0.02
CA LYS A 537 -6.64 40.89 -1.15
C LYS A 537 -5.47 41.74 -0.66
N GLN A 538 -4.30 41.57 -1.25
CA GLN A 538 -3.13 42.41 -1.01
C GLN A 538 -2.89 43.26 -2.27
N THR A 539 -2.87 44.58 -2.09
CA THR A 539 -2.67 45.52 -3.20
C THR A 539 -1.23 45.99 -3.25
N MET A 540 -0.56 45.73 -4.37
CA MET A 540 0.69 46.39 -4.72
C MET A 540 0.40 47.71 -5.44
N PRO A 541 1.22 48.76 -5.25
CA PRO A 541 1.24 49.92 -6.14
C PRO A 541 1.34 49.50 -7.61
N LYS A 542 0.50 50.05 -8.50
CA LYS A 542 0.67 49.85 -9.95
C LYS A 542 1.71 50.81 -10.53
N ARG A 543 1.82 52.00 -9.93
CA ARG A 543 2.71 53.08 -10.32
C ARG A 543 3.25 53.77 -9.08
N VAL A 544 4.48 54.25 -9.20
CA VAL A 544 5.10 55.14 -8.20
C VAL A 544 5.71 56.33 -8.90
N GLN A 545 5.67 57.47 -8.23
CA GLN A 545 6.31 58.70 -8.65
C GLN A 545 7.54 58.96 -7.77
N ALA A 546 8.68 59.27 -8.39
CA ALA A 546 9.86 59.72 -7.69
C ALA A 546 9.60 61.09 -7.04
N LYS A 547 9.90 61.25 -5.74
CA LYS A 547 9.80 62.55 -5.04
C LYS A 547 11.05 63.40 -5.27
N THR A 548 12.19 62.74 -5.36
CA THR A 548 13.50 63.30 -5.69
C THR A 548 14.10 62.51 -6.84
N ALA A 549 15.25 62.93 -7.38
CA ALA A 549 16.01 62.09 -8.30
C ALA A 549 16.32 60.72 -7.65
N LEU A 550 16.23 59.64 -8.43
CA LEU A 550 16.53 58.28 -7.95
C LEU A 550 17.11 57.41 -9.05
N ASN A 551 17.81 56.35 -8.63
CA ASN A 551 18.42 55.38 -9.53
C ASN A 551 17.63 54.06 -9.60
N ARG A 552 17.72 53.39 -10.74
CA ARG A 552 17.35 51.98 -10.93
C ARG A 552 18.60 51.12 -10.98
N TYR A 553 18.45 49.91 -10.45
CA TYR A 553 19.52 48.96 -10.22
C TYR A 553 19.16 47.58 -10.74
N GLY A 554 20.15 46.79 -11.10
CA GLY A 554 19.95 45.40 -11.55
C GLY A 554 19.44 44.46 -10.45
N THR A 555 19.69 44.77 -9.17
CA THR A 555 19.34 43.87 -8.05
C THR A 555 18.50 44.56 -6.97
N ALA A 556 17.78 43.76 -6.17
CA ALA A 556 17.01 44.23 -5.02
C ALA A 556 17.89 44.86 -3.92
N ASN A 557 19.18 44.51 -3.86
CA ASN A 557 20.12 45.16 -2.93
C ASN A 557 20.62 46.52 -3.45
N LEU A 558 20.08 47.00 -4.57
CA LEU A 558 20.46 48.24 -5.23
C LEU A 558 21.94 48.26 -5.62
N THR A 559 22.40 47.13 -6.17
CA THR A 559 23.73 47.03 -6.80
C THR A 559 23.58 47.05 -8.32
N LYS A 560 24.64 47.47 -9.02
CA LYS A 560 24.66 47.64 -10.48
C LYS A 560 23.64 48.69 -10.94
N GLN A 561 23.93 49.96 -10.64
CA GLN A 561 23.14 51.08 -11.16
C GLN A 561 23.12 51.00 -12.69
N ASN A 562 21.94 51.15 -13.28
CA ASN A 562 21.78 50.99 -14.73
C ASN A 562 20.84 52.02 -15.37
N LYS A 563 20.22 52.92 -14.59
CA LYS A 563 19.47 54.08 -15.09
C LYS A 563 19.25 55.12 -14.00
N HIS A 564 19.33 56.39 -14.37
CA HIS A 564 18.99 57.52 -13.51
C HIS A 564 17.61 58.09 -13.90
N PHE A 565 16.86 58.58 -12.93
CA PHE A 565 15.56 59.23 -13.12
C PHE A 565 15.53 60.57 -12.37
N SER A 566 15.01 61.61 -13.01
CA SER A 566 14.74 62.90 -12.40
C SER A 566 13.60 62.82 -11.38
N ALA A 567 13.45 63.87 -10.57
CA ALA A 567 12.29 64.03 -9.71
C ALA A 567 10.99 64.01 -10.53
N HIS A 568 9.90 63.55 -9.92
CA HIS A 568 8.57 63.40 -10.53
C HIS A 568 8.44 62.33 -11.63
N ALA A 569 9.52 61.61 -11.96
CA ALA A 569 9.45 60.48 -12.89
C ALA A 569 8.44 59.43 -12.42
N ILE A 570 7.58 58.98 -13.34
CA ILE A 570 6.55 57.97 -13.05
C ILE A 570 6.99 56.60 -13.57
N LEU A 571 6.99 55.62 -12.68
CA LEU A 571 7.49 54.28 -12.94
C LEU A 571 6.38 53.26 -12.72
N LYS A 572 6.15 52.40 -13.72
CA LYS A 572 5.24 51.26 -13.62
C LYS A 572 5.88 50.19 -12.75
N VAL A 573 5.17 49.78 -11.70
CA VAL A 573 5.60 48.72 -10.79
C VAL A 573 5.02 47.40 -11.27
N THR A 574 5.89 46.41 -11.42
CA THR A 574 5.54 45.05 -11.91
C THR A 574 5.61 44.00 -10.81
N GLY A 575 6.23 44.32 -9.68
CA GLY A 575 6.40 43.42 -8.54
C GLY A 575 7.01 44.16 -7.34
N TRP A 576 7.13 43.46 -6.21
CA TRP A 576 7.85 43.97 -5.05
C TRP A 576 8.67 42.87 -4.38
N THR A 577 9.78 43.27 -3.80
CA THR A 577 10.65 42.39 -3.02
C THR A 577 11.33 43.20 -1.93
N TYR A 578 12.28 42.61 -1.21
CA TYR A 578 13.05 43.33 -0.21
C TYR A 578 14.54 43.02 -0.34
N ALA A 579 15.35 44.04 -0.05
CA ALA A 579 16.80 43.88 0.10
C ALA A 579 17.14 42.95 1.29
N ASN A 580 18.33 42.36 1.29
CA ASN A 580 18.83 41.50 2.37
C ASN A 580 17.95 40.28 2.69
N ALA A 581 17.18 39.76 1.73
CA ALA A 581 16.22 38.67 1.95
C ALA A 581 16.82 37.48 2.74
N ASN A 582 18.01 37.03 2.36
CA ASN A 582 18.68 35.87 2.97
C ASN A 582 19.69 36.22 4.08
N ASN A 583 19.82 37.49 4.45
CA ASN A 583 20.74 37.92 5.51
C ASN A 583 19.97 38.25 6.79
N PHE A 584 19.92 37.30 7.73
CA PHE A 584 19.16 37.46 8.97
C PHE A 584 19.84 38.33 10.03
N ASN A 585 21.06 38.82 9.80
CA ASN A 585 21.67 39.81 10.69
C ASN A 585 21.12 41.23 10.44
N LYS A 586 20.53 41.48 9.26
CA LYS A 586 20.05 42.80 8.85
C LYS A 586 18.53 42.82 8.72
N ASN A 587 17.90 43.95 8.98
CA ASN A 587 16.50 44.17 8.56
C ASN A 587 16.42 44.15 7.02
N ASP A 588 15.25 43.85 6.48
CA ASP A 588 14.97 43.96 5.06
C ASP A 588 14.29 45.30 4.72
N THR A 589 14.36 45.70 3.45
CA THR A 589 13.83 47.01 3.01
C THR A 589 13.12 46.86 1.68
N LEU A 590 11.91 47.41 1.59
CA LEU A 590 11.04 47.29 0.42
C LEU A 590 11.71 47.82 -0.85
N ARG A 591 11.50 47.10 -1.95
CA ARG A 591 11.95 47.43 -3.30
C ARG A 591 10.81 47.21 -4.27
N TYR A 592 10.62 48.15 -5.19
CA TYR A 592 9.71 47.96 -6.30
C TYR A 592 10.49 47.43 -7.49
N GLN A 593 9.95 46.38 -8.10
CA GLN A 593 10.39 45.90 -9.39
C GLN A 593 9.73 46.74 -10.47
N VAL A 594 10.54 47.23 -11.40
CA VAL A 594 10.13 48.02 -12.57
C VAL A 594 10.77 47.42 -13.82
N ALA A 595 10.37 47.89 -14.99
CA ALA A 595 11.01 47.47 -16.23
C ALA A 595 12.54 47.72 -16.16
N GLY A 596 13.33 46.65 -16.37
CA GLY A 596 14.79 46.69 -16.37
C GLY A 596 15.48 46.74 -15.00
N GLY A 597 14.77 46.53 -13.88
CA GLY A 597 15.42 46.37 -12.58
C GLY A 597 14.57 46.72 -11.36
N TYR A 598 15.23 47.27 -10.34
CA TYR A 598 14.64 47.60 -9.05
C TYR A 598 14.92 49.05 -8.67
N ILE A 599 13.97 49.67 -7.98
CA ILE A 599 14.11 51.00 -7.36
C ILE A 599 13.82 50.91 -5.87
N THR A 600 14.18 51.96 -5.13
CA THR A 600 13.82 52.09 -3.71
C THR A 600 12.30 52.10 -3.50
N GLY A 601 11.84 51.38 -2.48
CA GLY A 601 10.46 51.46 -1.99
C GLY A 601 10.29 52.41 -0.80
N ASN A 602 11.31 53.21 -0.47
CA ASN A 602 11.24 54.15 0.65
C ASN A 602 10.18 55.24 0.37
N LYS A 603 9.17 55.34 1.23
CA LYS A 603 8.08 56.34 1.12
C LYS A 603 8.55 57.79 1.17
N GLN A 604 9.75 58.05 1.67
CA GLN A 604 10.38 59.38 1.63
C GLN A 604 10.91 59.73 0.23
N LEU A 605 11.28 58.73 -0.58
CA LEU A 605 11.88 58.91 -1.91
C LEU A 605 10.89 58.65 -3.05
N VAL A 606 9.83 57.87 -2.79
CA VAL A 606 8.78 57.55 -3.78
C VAL A 606 7.38 57.71 -3.19
N ARG A 607 6.43 58.18 -4.00
CA ARG A 607 5.00 58.28 -3.68
C ARG A 607 4.21 57.28 -4.54
N VAL A 608 3.33 56.50 -3.93
CA VAL A 608 2.39 55.64 -4.66
C VAL A 608 1.31 56.52 -5.30
N ILE A 609 1.04 56.31 -6.58
CA ILE A 609 -0.01 57.01 -7.32
C ILE A 609 -0.99 55.98 -7.91
N LYS A 610 -2.25 56.39 -8.07
CA LYS A 610 -3.32 55.52 -8.57
C LYS A 610 -3.16 55.19 -10.05
#